data_AF-A0A835VIC4-F1
#
_entry.id   AF-A0A835VIC4-F1
#
_cell.length_a   1.000
_cell.length_b   1.000
_cell.length_c   1.000
_cell.angle_alpha   90.00
_cell.angle_beta   90.00
_cell.angle_gamma   90.00
#
_symmetry.space_group_name_H-M   'P 1'
#
loop_
_entity.id
_entity.type
_entity.pdbx_description
1 polymer ?
#
loop_
_entity_poly.entity_id
_entity_poly.type
_entity_poly.pdbx_seq_one_letter_code
_entity_poly.pdbx_strand_id
1 'polypeptide(L)' 'MLNAGDVFVFPQGLIHFQWNTGNQKAVAFAGLSSHNPGVITVANSLFGSNTSVSDEVLAKAFQLDKSIVDQLQAKFWVNN' A
#
# COMPACT_ATOMS: atom_id res chain seq x y z
N MET A 1 13.04 -3.94 -13.90
CA MET A 1 12.02 -3.52 -14.87
C MET A 1 11.41 -4.79 -15.43
N LEU A 2 10.07 -4.91 -15.42
CA LEU A 2 9.36 -6.06 -16.01
C LEU A 2 8.83 -5.67 -17.39
N ASN A 3 8.98 -6.54 -18.36
CA ASN A 3 8.49 -6.38 -19.73
C ASN A 3 7.37 -7.39 -20.03
N ALA A 4 6.72 -7.23 -21.19
CA ALA A 4 5.70 -8.18 -21.63
C ALA A 4 6.29 -9.59 -21.74
N GLY A 5 5.68 -10.55 -21.03
CA GLY A 5 6.13 -11.94 -20.98
C GLY A 5 6.99 -12.30 -19.76
N ASP A 6 7.53 -11.30 -19.05
CA ASP A 6 8.28 -11.55 -17.82
C ASP A 6 7.34 -11.97 -16.68
N VAL A 7 7.84 -12.85 -15.79
CA VAL A 7 7.11 -13.33 -14.62
C VAL A 7 7.92 -13.03 -13.36
N PHE A 8 7.22 -12.70 -12.28
CA PHE A 8 7.80 -12.48 -10.97
C PHE A 8 6.92 -13.08 -9.88
N VAL A 9 7.50 -13.38 -8.70
CA VAL A 9 6.80 -13.99 -7.56
C VAL A 9 7.07 -13.17 -6.31
N PHE A 10 6.00 -12.90 -5.55
CA PHE A 10 6.10 -12.37 -4.19
C PHE A 10 5.86 -13.51 -3.19
N PRO A 11 6.82 -13.81 -2.32
CA PRO A 11 6.57 -14.67 -1.17
C PRO A 11 5.42 -14.13 -0.30
N GLN A 12 4.64 -15.05 0.29
CA GLN A 12 3.48 -14.70 1.10
C GLN A 12 3.88 -13.79 2.28
N GLY A 13 3.11 -12.71 2.46
CA GLY A 13 3.29 -11.75 3.55
C GLY A 13 4.35 -10.66 3.30
N LEU A 14 5.09 -10.72 2.19
CA LEU A 14 6.04 -9.66 1.86
C LEU A 14 5.36 -8.44 1.24
N ILE A 15 5.77 -7.26 1.72
CA ILE A 15 5.39 -5.98 1.14
C ILE A 15 5.95 -5.89 -0.28
N HIS A 16 5.10 -5.51 -1.22
CA HIS A 16 5.47 -5.30 -2.62
C HIS A 16 4.61 -4.18 -3.22
N PHE A 17 5.07 -3.63 -4.35
CA PHE A 17 4.36 -2.58 -5.07
C PHE A 17 4.65 -2.69 -6.57
N GLN A 18 3.78 -2.07 -7.39
CA GLN A 18 4.01 -1.92 -8.82
C GLN A 18 3.98 -0.42 -9.16
N TRP A 19 4.85 0.00 -10.07
CA TRP A 19 4.93 1.38 -10.54
C TRP A 19 5.21 1.40 -12.04
N ASN A 20 4.36 2.09 -12.81
CA ASN A 20 4.55 2.24 -14.25
C ASN A 20 5.48 3.43 -14.52
N THR A 21 6.74 3.15 -14.87
CA THR A 21 7.72 4.18 -15.28
C THR A 21 7.62 4.57 -16.75
N GLY A 22 6.80 3.88 -17.55
CA GLY A 22 6.65 4.14 -18.97
C GLY A 22 5.59 5.21 -19.28
N ASN A 23 5.64 5.73 -20.50
CA ASN A 23 4.69 6.75 -20.98
C ASN A 23 3.39 6.17 -21.55
N GLN A 24 3.23 4.85 -21.51
CA GLN A 24 2.07 4.14 -22.06
C GLN A 24 1.35 3.35 -20.96
N LYS A 25 0.08 3.00 -21.19
CA LYS A 25 -0.68 2.15 -20.26
C LYS A 25 -0.05 0.76 -20.19
N ALA A 26 0.11 0.24 -18.97
CA ALA A 26 0.60 -1.10 -18.71
C ALA A 26 -0.47 -1.93 -18.00
N VAL A 27 -0.46 -3.25 -18.24
CA VAL A 27 -1.38 -4.22 -17.61
C VAL A 27 -0.55 -5.42 -17.15
N ALA A 28 -0.87 -5.95 -15.98
CA ALA A 28 -0.31 -7.17 -15.45
C ALA A 28 -1.43 -8.11 -14.98
N PHE A 29 -1.22 -9.41 -15.13
CA PHE A 29 -2.11 -10.45 -14.62
C PHE A 29 -1.47 -11.10 -13.40
N ALA A 30 -2.23 -11.23 -12.31
CA ALA A 30 -1.78 -11.84 -11.06
C ALA A 30 -2.59 -13.09 -10.75
N GLY A 31 -1.91 -14.18 -10.41
CA GLY A 31 -2.50 -15.39 -9.85
C GLY A 31 -2.15 -15.51 -8.36
N LEU A 32 -3.12 -15.86 -7.53
CA LEU A 32 -2.93 -16.06 -6.09
C LEU A 32 -3.29 -17.50 -5.74
N SER A 33 -2.49 -18.13 -4.87
CA SER A 33 -2.64 -19.54 -4.50
C SER A 33 -3.73 -19.80 -3.44
N SER A 34 -4.57 -18.80 -3.15
CA SER A 34 -5.67 -18.87 -2.19
C SER A 34 -6.95 -18.33 -2.82
N HIS A 35 -8.09 -18.94 -2.52
CA HIS A 35 -9.41 -18.41 -2.88
C HIS A 35 -9.79 -17.15 -2.09
N ASN A 36 -9.11 -16.91 -0.96
CA ASN A 36 -9.25 -15.71 -0.14
C ASN A 36 -7.86 -15.19 0.25
N PRO A 37 -7.13 -14.55 -0.68
CA PRO A 37 -5.76 -14.09 -0.42
C PRO A 37 -5.70 -12.85 0.49
N GLY A 38 -6.78 -12.08 0.55
CA GLY A 38 -6.82 -10.77 1.22
C GLY A 38 -5.89 -9.75 0.56
N VAL A 39 -6.07 -8.47 0.90
CA VAL A 39 -5.17 -7.39 0.51
C VAL A 39 -5.05 -6.41 1.68
N ILE A 40 -3.83 -6.02 2.02
CA ILE A 40 -3.55 -4.99 3.03
C ILE A 40 -2.80 -3.85 2.32
N THR A 41 -3.51 -2.77 2.02
CA THR A 41 -2.91 -1.56 1.45
C THR A 41 -2.24 -0.77 2.57
N VAL A 42 -0.91 -0.89 2.71
CA VAL A 42 -0.12 -0.36 3.85
C VAL A 42 -0.49 1.08 4.21
N ALA A 43 -0.52 2.00 3.23
CA ALA A 43 -0.83 3.41 3.49
C ALA A 43 -2.26 3.60 4.03
N ASN A 44 -3.27 2.94 3.44
CA ASN A 44 -4.63 2.99 3.94
C ASN A 44 -4.74 2.35 5.32
N SER A 45 -4.04 1.25 5.59
CA SER A 45 -4.07 0.58 6.89
C SER A 45 -3.46 1.42 8.02
N LEU A 46 -2.51 2.30 7.71
CA LEU A 46 -1.85 3.16 8.69
C LEU A 46 -2.52 4.53 8.85
N PHE A 47 -2.90 5.17 7.74
CA PHE A 47 -3.34 6.56 7.72
C PHE A 47 -4.80 6.75 7.29
N GLY A 48 -5.47 5.71 6.78
CA GLY A 48 -6.84 5.79 6.26
C GLY A 48 -7.77 4.70 6.81
N SER A 49 -7.45 4.11 7.96
CA SER A 49 -8.24 3.04 8.56
C SER A 49 -9.55 3.57 9.16
N ASN A 50 -10.62 2.76 9.13
CA ASN A 50 -11.93 3.14 9.70
C ASN A 50 -11.84 3.54 11.18
N THR A 51 -10.95 2.88 11.91
CA THR A 51 -10.51 3.29 13.24
C THR A 51 -9.11 3.86 13.09
N SER A 52 -8.98 5.18 13.16
CA SER A 52 -7.68 5.85 13.00
C SER A 52 -6.69 5.35 14.04
N VAL A 53 -5.47 5.06 13.59
CA VAL A 53 -4.34 4.84 14.48
C VAL A 53 -3.99 6.16 15.15
N SER A 54 -3.68 6.14 16.44
CA SER A 54 -3.31 7.34 17.20
C SER A 54 -2.15 8.09 16.55
N ASP A 55 -2.29 9.40 16.41
CA ASP A 55 -1.26 10.25 15.82
C ASP A 55 0.04 10.21 16.61
N GLU A 56 -0.04 10.01 17.93
CA GLU A 56 1.14 9.86 18.78
C GLU A 56 1.91 8.58 18.46
N VAL A 57 1.20 7.47 18.21
CA VAL A 57 1.81 6.20 17.83
C VAL A 57 2.48 6.34 16.46
N LEU A 58 1.79 6.91 15.48
CA LEU A 58 2.32 7.12 14.13
C LEU A 58 3.51 8.10 14.14
N ALA A 59 3.39 9.23 14.85
CA ALA A 59 4.47 10.21 14.99
C ALA A 59 5.73 9.56 15.59
N LYS A 60 5.57 8.75 16.63
CA LYS A 60 6.69 8.05 17.26
C LYS A 60 7.28 6.95 16.38
N ALA A 61 6.44 6.14 15.73
CA ALA A 61 6.89 5.03 14.90
C ALA A 61 7.63 5.50 13.65
N PHE A 62 7.16 6.58 13.03
CA PHE A 62 7.74 7.12 11.80
C PHE A 62 8.69 8.30 12.04
N GLN A 63 8.87 8.73 13.29
CA GLN A 63 9.70 9.89 13.68
C GLN A 63 9.28 11.17 12.96
N LEU A 64 7.96 11.41 12.94
CA LEU A 64 7.34 12.56 12.29
C LEU A 64 6.73 13.51 13.33
N ASP A 65 6.60 14.78 12.96
CA ASP A 65 5.73 15.68 13.69
C ASP A 65 4.27 15.26 13.54
N LYS A 66 3.46 15.45 14.60
CA LYS A 66 2.02 15.15 14.56
C LYS A 66 1.31 15.87 13.40
N SER A 67 1.71 17.11 13.09
CA SER A 67 1.14 17.86 11.97
C SER A 67 1.35 17.19 10.60
N ILE A 68 2.42 16.40 10.42
CA ILE A 68 2.66 15.62 9.20
C ILE A 68 1.75 14.38 9.20
N VAL A 69 1.57 13.75 10.35
CA VAL A 69 0.63 12.62 10.49
C VAL A 69 -0.80 13.05 10.14
N ASP A 70 -1.25 14.18 10.68
CA ASP A 70 -2.57 14.76 10.38
C ASP A 70 -2.74 15.01 8.88
N GLN A 71 -1.70 15.55 8.23
CA GLN A 71 -1.69 15.77 6.78
C GLN A 71 -1.73 14.47 5.99
N LEU A 72 -1.03 13.43 6.44
CA LEU A 72 -1.05 12.12 5.79
C LEU A 72 -2.44 11.49 5.93
N GLN A 73 -3.04 11.51 7.12
CA GLN A 73 -4.38 10.97 7.34
C GLN A 73 -5.45 11.69 6.52
N ALA A 74 -5.36 13.02 6.38
CA ALA A 74 -6.29 13.82 5.59
C ALA A 74 -6.24 13.53 4.07
N LYS A 75 -5.17 12.89 3.57
CA LYS A 75 -5.03 12.53 2.14
C LYS A 75 -5.75 11.24 1.77
N PHE A 76 -6.12 10.40 2.73
CA PHE A 76 -6.77 9.12 2.48
C PHE A 76 -8.27 9.20 2.76
N TRP A 77 -9.06 8.61 1.88
CA TRP A 77 -10.50 8.46 2.08
C TRP A 77 -10.78 7.03 2.53
N VAL A 78 -11.57 6.90 3.60
CA VAL A 78 -12.13 5.63 4.03
C VAL A 78 -13.08 5.14 2.95
N ASN A 79 -12.67 4.13 2.19
CA ASN A 79 -13.52 3.21 1.43
C ASN A 79 -12.64 2.02 0.99
N ASN A 80 -12.39 1.11 1.92
CA ASN A 80 -12.11 -0.29 1.58
C ASN A 80 -13.43 -1.05 1.69
#